data_AF-A0A925B3R3-F1
#
_entry.id   AF-A0A925B3R3-F1
#
_cell.length_a   1.000
_cell.length_b   1.000
_cell.length_c   1.000
_cell.angle_alpha   90.00
_cell.angle_beta   90.00
_cell.angle_gamma   90.00
#
_symmetry.space_group_name_H-M   'P 1'
#
loop_
_entity.id
_entity.type
_entity.pdbx_description
1 polymer ?
#
loop_
_entity_poly.entity_id
_entity_poly.type
_entity_poly.pdbx_seq_one_letter_code
_entity_poly.pdbx_strand_id
1 'polypeptide(L)'
;MIAVTLILLLVAVALFAVEKIPVDIVAILLVICLILSGVLTVQEGVAGFGNDIIITIAGLFVLTGGLVKTGIVDLLGRRLYKISGDNELLLTTLIMLVAALAASVLKNTTTTAMFVPVVMGLAERAKIAPSKLLMPLAFGAILGGTCTLIGTSTNLAVSGALQRYQMPPLTMFELTPVGLAIVVVGLLYMLLMGRYLLPRRGAEDSFTEQYAIREYISELLVLPKSSLVGKTLGEANFNSEFDLTVIGIIRNEKERIAPNYNEKLQAHDLLIVEGSTKDLLRIKAEADMEIKPDFELNDKIFQSGEIELFEVMVMRGAKLVGNTLKGLRLRQRYELTVLAVSRRNFTFFEKLNAIRFRFGDVFLVQGKRKLIEPLIIEGEIILLEEVAETTGRRADKQKYAMTAFFVFLALSLSKYLTFGAFEIPLAVAVLIGVLILLATETIRYNELYSLIEWRLVVLIACMISFGTAMEKT
;
A
#
# COMPACT_ATOMS: atom_id res chain seq x y z
N MET A 1 -4.88 -6.12 47.38
CA MET A 1 -4.39 -5.45 46.15
C MET A 1 -4.01 -6.46 45.06
N ILE A 2 -3.25 -7.52 45.38
CA ILE A 2 -2.92 -8.63 44.44
C ILE A 2 -4.15 -9.25 43.74
N ALA A 3 -5.23 -9.54 44.48
CA ALA A 3 -6.43 -10.11 43.87
C ALA A 3 -7.06 -9.18 42.82
N VAL A 4 -7.00 -7.86 43.04
CA VAL A 4 -7.54 -6.86 42.11
C VAL A 4 -6.68 -6.80 40.85
N THR A 5 -5.35 -6.78 40.98
CA THR A 5 -4.43 -6.77 39.83
C THR A 5 -4.55 -8.05 39.00
N LEU A 6 -4.66 -9.22 39.62
CA LEU A 6 -4.85 -10.50 38.92
C LEU A 6 -6.20 -10.61 38.20
N ILE A 7 -7.29 -10.14 38.83
CA ILE A 7 -8.60 -10.11 38.17
C ILE A 7 -8.58 -9.17 36.97
N LEU A 8 -8.01 -7.97 37.13
CA LEU A 8 -7.87 -7.00 36.04
C LEU A 8 -7.00 -7.53 34.90
N LEU A 9 -5.93 -8.27 35.21
CA LEU A 9 -5.10 -8.96 34.22
C LEU A 9 -5.90 -10.00 33.43
N LEU A 10 -6.63 -10.87 34.11
CA LEU A 10 -7.47 -11.90 33.46
C LEU A 10 -8.52 -11.26 32.56
N VAL A 11 -9.16 -10.18 33.02
CA VAL A 11 -10.12 -9.41 32.21
C VAL A 11 -9.43 -8.78 31.00
N ALA A 12 -8.26 -8.17 31.16
CA ALA A 12 -7.51 -7.59 30.05
C ALA A 12 -7.10 -8.64 29.01
N VAL A 13 -6.60 -9.79 29.44
CA VAL A 13 -6.25 -10.92 28.55
C VAL A 13 -7.48 -11.43 27.79
N ALA A 14 -8.61 -11.59 28.47
CA ALA A 14 -9.86 -11.98 27.83
C ALA A 14 -10.33 -10.94 26.80
N LEU A 15 -10.27 -9.65 27.14
CA LEU A 15 -10.65 -8.56 26.22
C LEU A 15 -9.71 -8.46 25.02
N PHE A 16 -8.41 -8.66 25.20
CA PHE A 16 -7.45 -8.73 24.09
C PHE A 16 -7.74 -9.92 23.17
N ALA A 17 -8.08 -11.08 23.71
CA ALA A 17 -8.42 -12.26 22.91
C ALA A 17 -9.74 -12.11 22.12
N VAL A 18 -10.69 -11.32 22.64
CA VAL A 18 -11.99 -11.10 22.01
C VAL A 18 -11.93 -10.08 20.87
N GLU A 19 -10.92 -9.20 20.85
CA GLU A 19 -10.64 -8.19 19.81
C GLU A 19 -11.81 -7.25 19.42
N LYS A 20 -12.94 -7.25 20.16
CA LYS A 20 -14.09 -6.36 19.90
C LYS A 20 -13.81 -4.89 20.19
N ILE A 21 -12.88 -4.63 21.11
CA ILE A 21 -12.47 -3.29 21.53
C ILE A 21 -11.00 -3.12 21.12
N PRO A 22 -10.61 -1.97 20.53
CA PRO A 22 -9.21 -1.67 20.26
C PRO A 22 -8.32 -1.88 21.49
N VAL A 23 -7.19 -2.55 21.30
CA VAL A 23 -6.26 -2.94 22.38
C VAL A 23 -5.75 -1.75 23.19
N ASP A 24 -5.58 -0.60 22.57
CA ASP A 24 -5.19 0.65 23.20
C ASP A 24 -6.25 1.19 24.18
N ILE A 25 -7.54 1.07 23.81
CA ILE A 25 -8.65 1.45 24.69
C ILE A 25 -8.72 0.52 25.90
N VAL A 26 -8.57 -0.79 25.67
CA VAL A 26 -8.53 -1.78 26.77
C VAL A 26 -7.37 -1.47 27.73
N ALA A 27 -6.19 -1.11 27.19
CA ALA A 27 -5.03 -0.76 28.01
C ALA A 27 -5.23 0.53 28.82
N ILE A 28 -5.87 1.56 28.25
CA ILE A 28 -6.23 2.79 28.99
C ILE A 28 -7.22 2.46 30.11
N LEU A 29 -8.28 1.70 29.82
CA LEU A 29 -9.28 1.29 30.82
C LEU A 29 -8.62 0.52 31.97
N LEU A 30 -7.70 -0.38 31.65
CA LEU A 30 -6.92 -1.12 32.64
C LEU A 30 -6.13 -0.18 33.58
N VAL A 31 -5.42 0.80 33.02
CA VAL A 31 -4.68 1.80 33.82
C VAL A 31 -5.64 2.63 34.68
N ILE A 32 -6.78 3.07 34.15
CA ILE A 32 -7.79 3.82 34.91
C ILE A 32 -8.30 2.97 36.08
N CYS A 33 -8.64 1.70 35.85
CA CYS A 33 -9.09 0.79 36.90
C CYS A 33 -8.01 0.58 37.98
N LEU A 34 -6.73 0.52 37.62
CA LEU A 34 -5.62 0.41 38.56
C LEU A 34 -5.43 1.66 39.42
N ILE A 35 -5.65 2.85 38.85
CA ILE A 35 -5.61 4.11 39.60
C ILE A 35 -6.82 4.20 40.54
N LEU A 36 -8.03 3.92 40.04
CA LEU A 36 -9.26 4.00 40.84
C LEU A 36 -9.31 2.97 41.98
N SER A 37 -8.69 1.81 41.79
CA SER A 37 -8.56 0.79 42.85
C SER A 37 -7.48 1.10 43.89
N GLY A 38 -6.74 2.21 43.73
CA GLY A 38 -5.68 2.63 44.64
C GLY A 38 -4.40 1.81 44.53
N VAL A 39 -4.29 0.92 43.54
CA VAL A 39 -3.06 0.15 43.29
C VAL A 39 -1.97 1.08 42.77
N LEU A 40 -2.31 1.94 41.81
CA LEU A 40 -1.41 2.95 41.27
C LEU A 40 -1.80 4.37 41.71
N THR A 41 -0.78 5.19 41.94
CA THR A 41 -0.96 6.65 41.97
C THR A 41 -1.16 7.19 40.56
N VAL A 42 -1.65 8.42 40.44
CA VAL A 42 -1.82 9.08 39.14
C VAL A 42 -0.47 9.17 38.41
N GLN A 43 0.60 9.55 39.12
CA GLN A 43 1.94 9.66 38.56
C GLN A 43 2.44 8.32 38.01
N GLU A 44 2.28 7.22 38.75
CA GLU A 44 2.66 5.87 38.29
C GLU A 44 1.82 5.43 37.09
N GLY A 45 0.53 5.74 37.10
CA GLY A 45 -0.40 5.41 36.03
C GLY A 45 -0.10 6.12 34.69
N VAL A 46 0.51 7.30 34.72
CA VAL A 46 0.88 8.03 33.49
C VAL A 46 2.38 7.99 33.16
N ALA A 47 3.21 7.44 34.06
CA ALA A 47 4.67 7.42 33.91
C ALA A 47 5.14 6.76 32.60
N GLY A 48 4.40 5.77 32.10
CA GLY A 48 4.72 5.09 30.85
C GLY A 48 4.71 6.00 29.61
N PHE A 49 3.95 7.10 29.61
CA PHE A 49 3.88 8.05 28.50
C PHE A 49 5.09 8.98 28.42
N GLY A 50 5.85 9.14 29.51
CA GLY A 50 7.07 9.94 29.56
C GLY A 50 8.35 9.15 29.25
N ASN A 51 8.23 7.86 28.91
CA ASN A 51 9.37 6.99 28.69
C ASN A 51 10.06 7.27 27.33
N ASP A 52 11.39 7.23 27.29
CA ASP A 52 12.20 7.49 26.10
C ASP A 52 11.93 6.51 24.94
N ILE A 53 11.47 5.31 25.27
CA ILE A 53 11.02 4.30 24.30
C ILE A 53 9.82 4.79 23.51
N ILE A 54 8.89 5.54 24.13
CA ILE A 54 7.72 6.08 23.42
C ILE A 54 8.14 7.04 22.32
N ILE A 55 9.07 7.94 22.63
CA ILE A 55 9.64 8.89 21.67
C ILE A 55 10.38 8.15 20.55
N THR A 56 11.17 7.14 20.93
CA THR A 56 11.91 6.29 19.99
C THR A 56 10.97 5.61 19.01
N ILE A 57 9.90 4.98 19.50
CA ILE A 57 8.91 4.28 18.67
C ILE A 57 8.19 5.24 17.73
N ALA A 58 7.74 6.39 18.25
CA ALA A 58 7.06 7.39 17.44
C ALA A 58 7.95 7.90 16.30
N GLY A 59 9.22 8.20 16.58
CA GLY A 59 10.15 8.65 15.55
C GLY A 59 10.56 7.55 14.56
N LEU A 60 10.59 6.28 14.98
CA LEU A 60 10.84 5.14 14.09
C LEU A 60 9.70 4.93 13.09
N PHE A 61 8.45 5.12 13.52
CA PHE A 61 7.31 5.11 12.60
C PHE A 61 7.44 6.18 11.51
N VAL A 62 7.89 7.38 11.90
CA VAL A 62 8.16 8.47 10.96
C VAL A 62 9.31 8.12 10.01
N LEU A 63 10.44 7.64 10.54
CA LEU A 63 11.60 7.21 9.74
C LEU A 63 11.20 6.16 8.70
N THR A 64 10.45 5.16 9.14
CA THR A 64 9.89 4.10 8.30
C THR A 64 8.96 4.67 7.25
N GLY A 65 8.01 5.53 7.64
CA GLY A 65 7.09 6.19 6.72
C GLY A 65 7.80 6.99 5.63
N GLY A 66 8.97 7.58 5.93
CA GLY A 66 9.82 8.27 4.95
C GLY A 66 10.41 7.34 3.89
N LEU A 67 10.90 6.16 4.28
CA LEU A 67 11.39 5.13 3.35
C LEU A 67 10.28 4.64 2.42
N VAL A 68 9.08 4.45 2.98
CA VAL A 68 7.90 3.97 2.26
C VAL A 68 7.44 4.99 1.24
N LYS A 69 7.29 6.26 1.64
CA LYS A 69 6.82 7.35 0.76
C LYS A 69 7.77 7.65 -0.39
N THR A 70 9.04 7.28 -0.31
CA THR A 70 9.98 7.48 -1.41
C THR A 70 9.96 6.35 -2.43
N GLY A 71 9.19 5.27 -2.21
CA GLY A 71 9.08 4.17 -3.17
C GLY A 71 10.34 3.29 -3.26
N ILE A 72 11.17 3.27 -2.22
CA ILE A 72 12.37 2.41 -2.15
C ILE A 72 12.01 0.93 -2.32
N VAL A 73 10.83 0.52 -1.83
CA VAL A 73 10.33 -0.86 -1.91
C VAL A 73 10.12 -1.32 -3.37
N ASP A 74 9.63 -0.43 -4.25
CA ASP A 74 9.41 -0.74 -5.67
C ASP A 74 10.74 -0.90 -6.44
N LEU A 75 11.74 -0.11 -6.07
CA LEU A 75 13.10 -0.20 -6.63
C LEU A 75 13.74 -1.55 -6.28
N LEU A 76 13.55 -2.01 -5.04
CA LEU A 76 14.01 -3.32 -4.59
C LEU A 76 13.35 -4.43 -5.42
N GLY A 77 12.02 -4.38 -5.61
CA GLY A 77 11.27 -5.32 -6.42
C GLY A 77 11.79 -5.51 -7.85
N ARG A 78 12.04 -4.41 -8.58
CA ARG A 78 12.58 -4.46 -9.95
C ARG A 78 13.99 -5.04 -10.00
N ARG A 79 14.81 -4.77 -8.98
CA ARG A 79 16.17 -5.34 -8.89
C ARG A 79 16.14 -6.83 -8.57
N LEU A 80 15.21 -7.30 -7.75
CA LEU A 80 15.08 -8.72 -7.43
C LEU A 80 14.89 -9.56 -8.69
N TYR A 81 13.95 -9.17 -9.57
CA TYR A 81 13.73 -9.88 -10.84
C TYR A 81 14.96 -9.92 -11.74
N LYS A 82 15.65 -8.77 -11.87
CA LYS A 82 16.82 -8.67 -12.73
C LYS A 82 17.95 -9.60 -12.28
N ILE A 83 18.03 -9.90 -10.98
CA ILE A 83 19.04 -10.80 -10.41
C ILE A 83 18.56 -12.26 -10.43
N SER A 84 17.28 -12.52 -10.17
CA SER A 84 16.74 -13.88 -10.07
C SER A 84 16.46 -14.54 -11.42
N GLY A 85 16.08 -13.76 -12.44
CA GLY A 85 15.48 -14.28 -13.67
C GLY A 85 14.30 -15.22 -13.35
N ASP A 86 14.27 -16.36 -14.04
CA ASP A 86 13.21 -17.39 -13.93
C ASP A 86 13.50 -18.46 -12.85
N ASN A 87 14.58 -18.32 -12.06
CA ASN A 87 14.93 -19.31 -11.05
C ASN A 87 14.05 -19.16 -9.80
N GLU A 88 13.03 -20.03 -9.66
CA GLU A 88 12.08 -20.05 -8.53
C GLU A 88 12.77 -20.08 -7.16
N LEU A 89 13.85 -20.85 -7.00
CA LEU A 89 14.58 -20.95 -5.73
C LEU A 89 15.31 -19.65 -5.40
N LEU A 90 15.98 -19.06 -6.39
CA LEU A 90 16.69 -17.81 -6.21
C LEU A 90 15.72 -16.66 -5.94
N LEU A 91 14.60 -16.61 -6.66
CA LEU A 91 13.54 -15.62 -6.47
C LEU A 91 12.92 -15.75 -5.07
N THR A 92 12.60 -16.97 -4.63
CA THR A 92 12.07 -17.24 -3.28
C THR A 92 13.05 -16.82 -2.19
N THR A 93 14.33 -17.17 -2.35
CA THR A 93 15.40 -16.79 -1.42
C THR A 93 15.52 -15.27 -1.30
N LEU A 94 15.54 -14.59 -2.44
CA LEU A 94 15.68 -13.13 -2.51
C LEU A 94 14.47 -12.41 -1.92
N ILE A 95 13.25 -12.86 -2.21
CA ILE A 95 12.03 -12.31 -1.62
C ILE A 95 12.07 -12.47 -0.10
N MET A 96 12.40 -13.66 0.40
CA MET A 96 12.44 -13.93 1.83
C MET A 96 13.52 -13.10 2.55
N LEU A 97 14.70 -12.93 1.94
CA LEU A 97 15.78 -12.10 2.48
C LEU A 97 15.41 -10.62 2.49
N VAL A 98 14.86 -10.10 1.39
CA VAL A 98 14.43 -8.69 1.32
C VAL A 98 13.30 -8.43 2.31
N ALA A 99 12.35 -9.36 2.43
CA ALA A 99 11.28 -9.28 3.41
C ALA A 99 11.83 -9.29 4.84
N ALA A 100 12.80 -10.15 5.14
CA ALA A 100 13.41 -10.23 6.46
C ALA A 100 14.20 -8.96 6.82
N LEU A 101 14.99 -8.44 5.86
CA LEU A 101 15.73 -7.20 6.04
C LEU A 101 14.78 -6.00 6.19
N ALA A 102 13.73 -5.92 5.37
CA ALA A 102 12.72 -4.89 5.49
C ALA A 102 12.00 -4.98 6.83
N ALA A 103 11.55 -6.18 7.24
CA ALA A 103 10.84 -6.37 8.51
C ALA A 103 11.72 -6.24 9.76
N SER A 104 13.04 -6.31 9.63
CA SER A 104 13.95 -5.93 10.72
C SER A 104 13.95 -4.41 10.98
N VAL A 105 13.23 -3.63 10.19
CA VAL A 105 13.15 -2.18 10.32
C VAL A 105 11.70 -1.72 10.35
N LEU A 106 10.90 -2.28 9.45
CA LEU A 106 9.48 -2.06 9.30
C LEU A 106 8.70 -3.13 10.07
N LYS A 107 7.47 -2.81 10.47
CA LYS A 107 6.56 -3.78 11.09
C LYS A 107 6.20 -4.89 10.09
N ASN A 108 6.07 -6.13 10.56
CA ASN A 108 5.74 -7.30 9.73
C ASN A 108 4.56 -7.06 8.77
N THR A 109 3.47 -6.45 9.26
CA THR A 109 2.27 -6.14 8.47
C THR A 109 2.57 -5.13 7.36
N THR A 110 3.28 -4.06 7.69
CA THR A 110 3.68 -2.98 6.78
C THR A 110 4.58 -3.50 5.67
N THR A 111 5.59 -4.29 6.04
CA THR A 111 6.48 -4.98 5.09
C THR A 111 5.67 -5.87 4.15
N THR A 112 4.81 -6.72 4.71
CA THR A 112 4.01 -7.65 3.90
C THR A 112 3.13 -6.90 2.92
N ALA A 113 2.37 -5.90 3.38
CA ALA A 113 1.47 -5.11 2.55
C ALA A 113 2.20 -4.42 1.38
N MET A 114 3.41 -3.90 1.60
CA MET A 114 4.19 -3.23 0.56
C MET A 114 4.77 -4.19 -0.47
N PHE A 115 5.21 -5.36 -0.03
CA PHE A 115 5.84 -6.33 -0.92
C PHE A 115 4.84 -7.26 -1.60
N VAL A 116 3.61 -7.40 -1.11
CA VAL A 116 2.55 -8.17 -1.78
C VAL A 116 2.36 -7.76 -3.25
N PRO A 117 2.09 -6.49 -3.62
CA PRO A 117 1.90 -6.12 -5.02
C PRO A 117 3.15 -6.37 -5.88
N VAL A 118 4.34 -6.15 -5.32
CA VAL A 118 5.62 -6.44 -5.97
C VAL A 118 5.77 -7.95 -6.24
N VAL A 119 5.55 -8.78 -5.22
CA VAL A 119 5.68 -10.23 -5.31
C VAL A 119 4.62 -10.83 -6.23
N MET A 120 3.42 -10.27 -6.25
CA MET A 120 2.36 -10.64 -7.21
C MET A 120 2.82 -10.39 -8.65
N GLY A 121 3.34 -9.19 -8.95
CA GLY A 121 3.85 -8.89 -10.29
C GLY A 121 5.06 -9.75 -10.69
N LEU A 122 5.88 -10.17 -9.72
CA LEU A 122 6.99 -11.12 -9.95
C LEU A 122 6.49 -12.54 -10.21
N ALA A 123 5.47 -12.99 -9.47
CA ALA A 123 4.83 -14.29 -9.65
C ALA A 123 4.25 -14.43 -11.06
N GLU A 124 3.56 -13.39 -11.53
CA GLU A 124 2.98 -13.32 -12.87
C GLU A 124 4.05 -13.37 -13.97
N ARG A 125 5.08 -12.51 -13.87
CA ARG A 125 6.17 -12.46 -14.86
C ARG A 125 6.96 -13.76 -14.93
N ALA A 126 7.24 -14.37 -13.77
CA ALA A 126 7.96 -15.63 -13.68
C ALA A 126 7.07 -16.87 -13.91
N LYS A 127 5.75 -16.70 -14.13
CA LYS A 127 4.76 -17.79 -14.27
C LYS A 127 4.77 -18.78 -13.10
N ILE A 128 4.98 -18.27 -11.88
CA ILE A 128 4.98 -19.05 -10.63
C ILE A 128 3.68 -18.76 -9.87
N ALA A 129 3.09 -19.78 -9.24
CA ALA A 129 1.89 -19.59 -8.41
C ALA A 129 2.16 -18.58 -7.29
N PRO A 130 1.31 -17.54 -7.08
CA PRO A 130 1.55 -16.52 -6.07
C PRO A 130 1.74 -17.07 -4.66
N SER A 131 1.00 -18.11 -4.28
CA SER A 131 1.13 -18.76 -2.97
C SER A 131 2.55 -19.26 -2.67
N LYS A 132 3.31 -19.63 -3.70
CA LYS A 132 4.70 -20.10 -3.57
C LYS A 132 5.69 -18.98 -3.28
N LEU A 133 5.33 -17.72 -3.54
CA LEU A 133 6.18 -16.54 -3.26
C LEU A 133 5.64 -15.70 -2.09
N LEU A 134 4.32 -15.60 -1.93
CA LEU A 134 3.68 -14.85 -0.86
C LEU A 134 3.87 -15.48 0.53
N MET A 135 3.89 -16.82 0.63
CA MET A 135 4.19 -17.48 1.91
C MET A 135 5.63 -17.25 2.37
N PRO A 136 6.67 -17.44 1.51
CA PRO A 136 8.03 -17.02 1.84
C PRO A 136 8.17 -15.54 2.20
N LEU A 137 7.44 -14.65 1.52
CA LEU A 137 7.37 -13.24 1.90
C LEU A 137 6.87 -13.08 3.35
N ALA A 138 5.74 -13.70 3.69
CA ALA A 138 5.14 -13.59 5.02
C ALA A 138 6.06 -14.16 6.12
N PHE A 139 6.64 -15.35 5.90
CA PHE A 139 7.60 -15.92 6.85
C PHE A 139 8.88 -15.10 6.94
N GLY A 140 9.41 -14.62 5.82
CA GLY A 140 10.56 -13.71 5.81
C GLY A 140 10.29 -12.46 6.66
N ALA A 141 9.12 -11.84 6.49
CA ALA A 141 8.73 -10.68 7.29
C ALA A 141 8.65 -11.03 8.79
N ILE A 142 7.96 -12.11 9.17
CA ILE A 142 7.82 -12.50 10.57
C ILE A 142 9.17 -12.80 11.22
N LEU A 143 10.02 -13.58 10.56
CA LEU A 143 11.33 -13.98 11.08
C LEU A 143 12.28 -12.78 11.13
N GLY A 144 12.29 -11.93 10.11
CA GLY A 144 13.08 -10.70 10.08
C GLY A 144 12.73 -9.73 11.20
N GLY A 145 11.45 -9.64 11.57
CA GLY A 145 10.98 -8.85 12.70
C GLY A 145 11.61 -9.23 14.04
N THR A 146 12.17 -10.45 14.16
CA THR A 146 12.88 -10.90 15.37
C THR A 146 14.33 -10.43 15.46
N CYS A 147 14.91 -9.93 14.37
CA CYS A 147 16.34 -9.58 14.29
C CYS A 147 16.70 -8.28 15.01
N THR A 148 15.76 -7.37 15.21
CA THR A 148 16.03 -6.06 15.81
C THR A 148 14.99 -5.72 16.86
N LEU A 149 15.34 -4.75 17.70
CA LEU A 149 14.42 -4.21 18.69
C LEU A 149 13.11 -3.69 18.06
N ILE A 150 13.18 -3.13 16.86
CA ILE A 150 12.07 -2.38 16.24
C ILE A 150 11.21 -3.25 15.30
N GLY A 151 11.67 -4.44 14.94
CA GLY A 151 10.98 -5.29 13.97
C GLY A 151 9.60 -5.75 14.43
N THR A 152 9.38 -5.85 15.75
CA THR A 152 8.07 -6.17 16.32
C THR A 152 7.79 -5.41 17.62
N SER A 153 6.52 -5.10 17.83
CA SER A 153 6.03 -4.47 19.06
C SER A 153 6.31 -5.29 20.32
N THR A 154 6.45 -6.61 20.20
CA THR A 154 6.79 -7.48 21.33
C THR A 154 8.20 -7.24 21.85
N ASN A 155 9.17 -6.99 20.96
CA ASN A 155 10.55 -6.70 21.35
C ASN A 155 10.65 -5.36 22.08
N LEU A 156 9.94 -4.35 21.57
CA LEU A 156 9.81 -3.04 22.22
C LEU A 156 9.15 -3.14 23.59
N ALA A 157 8.08 -3.95 23.73
CA ALA A 157 7.42 -4.16 25.01
C ALA A 157 8.36 -4.80 26.04
N VAL A 158 9.17 -5.78 25.64
CA VAL A 158 10.17 -6.42 26.52
C VAL A 158 11.27 -5.43 26.92
N SER A 159 11.80 -4.66 25.97
CA SER A 159 12.83 -3.65 26.25
C SER A 159 12.33 -2.60 27.25
N GLY A 160 11.07 -2.16 27.11
CA GLY A 160 10.43 -1.27 28.08
C GLY A 160 10.21 -1.90 29.46
N ALA A 161 10.01 -3.21 29.53
CA ALA A 161 9.91 -3.91 30.80
C ALA A 161 11.27 -4.07 31.51
N LEU A 162 12.39 -4.20 30.79
CA LEU A 162 13.72 -4.41 31.39
C LEU A 162 14.21 -3.23 32.25
N GLN A 163 13.87 -2.00 31.84
CA GLN A 163 14.21 -0.80 32.62
C GLN A 163 13.66 -0.85 34.05
N ARG A 164 12.57 -1.60 34.29
CA ARG A 164 11.99 -1.77 35.63
C ARG A 164 12.85 -2.63 36.55
N TYR A 165 13.57 -3.60 36.01
CA TYR A 165 14.51 -4.44 36.75
C TYR A 165 15.89 -3.77 36.91
N GLN A 166 15.99 -2.46 36.69
CA GLN A 166 17.25 -1.70 36.68
C GLN A 166 18.26 -2.25 35.66
N MET A 167 17.77 -2.99 34.66
CA MET A 167 18.56 -3.47 33.54
C MET A 167 18.52 -2.42 32.43
N PRO A 168 19.64 -2.23 31.70
CA PRO A 168 19.61 -1.36 30.54
C PRO A 168 18.58 -1.85 29.51
N PRO A 169 17.89 -0.95 28.78
CA PRO A 169 17.01 -1.34 27.70
C PRO A 169 17.82 -2.10 26.63
N LEU A 170 17.14 -2.98 25.89
CA LEU A 170 17.78 -3.71 24.80
C LEU A 170 18.37 -2.72 23.79
N THR A 171 19.58 -3.00 23.34
CA THR A 171 20.16 -2.27 22.22
C THR A 171 19.51 -2.72 20.90
N MET A 172 19.62 -1.88 19.86
CA MET A 172 18.94 -2.10 18.58
C MET A 172 19.23 -3.49 17.96
N PHE A 173 20.47 -3.99 18.10
CA PHE A 173 20.96 -5.22 17.47
C PHE A 173 21.28 -6.34 18.46
N GLU A 174 20.86 -6.21 19.72
CA GLU A 174 21.11 -7.24 20.74
C GLU A 174 20.47 -8.59 20.38
N LEU A 175 19.30 -8.52 19.74
CA LEU A 175 18.53 -9.68 19.29
C LEU A 175 19.05 -10.29 17.99
N THR A 176 19.91 -9.57 17.25
CA THR A 176 20.33 -9.94 15.90
C THR A 176 21.03 -11.30 15.80
N PRO A 177 21.91 -11.72 16.72
CA PRO A 177 22.54 -13.04 16.63
C PRO A 177 21.53 -14.19 16.65
N VAL A 178 20.53 -14.09 17.53
CA VAL A 178 19.46 -15.09 17.66
C VAL A 178 18.48 -14.98 16.49
N GLY A 179 18.05 -13.76 16.14
CA GLY A 179 17.15 -13.53 15.01
C GLY A 179 17.75 -13.99 13.69
N LEU A 180 19.05 -13.78 13.46
CA LEU A 180 19.75 -14.25 12.26
C LEU A 180 19.78 -15.78 12.19
N ALA A 181 20.03 -16.46 13.31
CA ALA A 181 19.95 -17.92 13.36
C ALA A 181 18.54 -18.43 13.01
N ILE A 182 17.50 -17.79 13.56
CA ILE A 182 16.09 -18.10 13.26
C ILE A 182 15.76 -17.85 11.78
N VAL A 183 16.21 -16.73 11.20
CA VAL A 183 16.04 -16.40 9.78
C VAL A 183 16.74 -17.44 8.91
N VAL A 184 17.97 -17.83 9.22
CA VAL A 184 18.71 -18.84 8.45
C VAL A 184 17.99 -20.19 8.51
N VAL A 185 17.56 -20.62 9.69
CA VAL A 185 16.81 -21.88 9.85
C VAL A 185 15.48 -21.83 9.09
N GLY A 186 14.74 -20.73 9.20
CA GLY A 186 13.48 -20.56 8.48
C GLY A 186 13.67 -20.51 6.97
N LEU A 187 14.73 -19.86 6.49
CA LEU A 187 15.08 -19.81 5.07
C LEU A 187 15.45 -21.20 4.55
N LEU A 188 16.28 -21.95 5.27
CA LEU A 188 16.58 -23.35 4.94
C LEU A 188 15.33 -24.22 4.94
N TYR A 189 14.44 -24.06 5.93
CA TYR A 189 13.17 -24.79 5.98
C TYR A 189 12.29 -24.49 4.77
N MET A 190 12.15 -23.21 4.39
CA MET A 190 11.34 -22.82 3.23
C MET A 190 11.92 -23.35 1.92
N LEU A 191 13.26 -23.36 1.77
CA LEU A 191 13.93 -23.86 0.58
C LEU A 191 13.93 -25.39 0.47
N LEU A 192 14.01 -26.11 1.60
CA LEU A 192 14.07 -27.57 1.63
C LEU A 192 12.69 -28.22 1.68
N MET A 193 11.88 -27.83 2.66
CA MET A 193 10.56 -28.41 2.96
C MET A 193 9.42 -27.58 2.38
N GLY A 194 9.51 -26.25 2.44
CA GLY A 194 8.48 -25.33 1.94
C GLY A 194 8.14 -25.58 0.48
N ARG A 195 9.13 -25.89 -0.37
CA ARG A 195 8.90 -26.22 -1.79
C ARG A 195 7.96 -27.41 -2.03
N TYR A 196 7.87 -28.35 -1.10
CA TYR A 196 7.02 -29.54 -1.21
C TYR A 196 5.66 -29.35 -0.51
N LEU A 197 5.63 -28.57 0.57
CA LEU A 197 4.44 -28.37 1.39
C LEU A 197 3.55 -27.21 0.90
N LEU A 198 4.13 -26.21 0.21
CA LEU A 198 3.39 -25.05 -0.24
C LEU A 198 2.42 -25.43 -1.38
N PRO A 199 1.11 -25.21 -1.20
CA PRO A 199 0.13 -25.56 -2.21
C PRO A 199 0.27 -24.62 -3.42
N ARG A 200 0.06 -25.15 -4.63
CA ARG A 200 -0.06 -24.37 -5.87
C ARG A 200 -1.46 -23.76 -5.93
N ARG A 201 -1.68 -22.65 -5.21
CA ARG A 201 -2.94 -21.90 -5.24
C ARG A 201 -2.75 -20.68 -6.14
N GLY A 202 -3.62 -20.57 -7.15
CA GLY A 202 -3.63 -19.44 -8.05
C GLY A 202 -2.67 -19.52 -9.25
N ALA A 203 -2.29 -20.73 -9.70
CA ALA A 203 -1.70 -20.90 -11.03
C ALA A 203 -2.77 -21.16 -12.11
N GLU A 204 -3.90 -21.78 -11.75
CA GLU A 204 -4.97 -22.15 -12.69
C GLU A 204 -6.36 -21.63 -12.26
N ASP A 205 -6.63 -21.45 -10.95
CA ASP A 205 -7.99 -21.19 -10.43
C ASP A 205 -8.23 -19.80 -9.79
N SER A 206 -7.28 -18.85 -9.83
CA SER A 206 -7.44 -17.57 -9.12
C SER A 206 -7.18 -16.30 -9.91
N PHE A 207 -6.99 -16.39 -11.22
CA PHE A 207 -6.73 -15.20 -12.03
C PHE A 207 -8.01 -14.46 -12.44
N THR A 208 -9.19 -15.09 -12.31
CA THR A 208 -10.44 -14.54 -12.85
C THR A 208 -11.34 -13.82 -11.84
N GLU A 209 -11.21 -14.05 -10.52
CA GLU A 209 -12.23 -13.55 -9.57
C GLU A 209 -11.79 -12.50 -8.54
N GLN A 210 -10.51 -12.41 -8.15
CA GLN A 210 -10.05 -11.45 -7.12
C GLN A 210 -9.02 -10.42 -7.60
N TYR A 211 -8.34 -10.68 -8.71
CA TYR A 211 -7.38 -9.77 -9.36
C TYR A 211 -7.73 -9.55 -10.82
N ALA A 212 -9.02 -9.68 -11.19
CA ALA A 212 -9.45 -9.36 -12.54
C ALA A 212 -8.90 -7.98 -12.88
N ILE A 213 -7.92 -7.97 -13.80
CA ILE A 213 -7.63 -6.84 -14.65
C ILE A 213 -9.00 -6.52 -15.22
N ARG A 214 -9.67 -5.53 -14.63
CA ARG A 214 -11.02 -5.20 -15.03
C ARG A 214 -10.89 -4.74 -16.46
N GLU A 215 -11.59 -5.42 -17.35
CA GLU A 215 -11.69 -4.96 -18.72
C GLU A 215 -12.57 -3.72 -18.72
N TYR A 216 -11.96 -2.62 -19.16
CA TYR A 216 -12.54 -1.30 -19.22
C TYR A 216 -12.93 -1.02 -20.66
N ILE A 217 -14.16 -0.57 -20.85
CA ILE A 217 -14.62 -0.11 -22.15
C ILE A 217 -14.35 1.39 -22.25
N SER A 218 -13.68 1.82 -23.32
CA SER A 218 -13.37 3.21 -23.61
C SER A 218 -13.55 3.55 -25.09
N GLU A 219 -13.63 4.84 -25.40
CA GLU A 219 -13.78 5.37 -26.76
C GLU A 219 -12.46 6.01 -27.23
N LEU A 220 -11.88 5.47 -28.30
CA LEU A 220 -10.67 5.99 -28.93
C LEU A 220 -11.01 6.67 -30.25
N LEU A 221 -10.56 7.91 -30.43
CA LEU A 221 -10.66 8.65 -31.68
C LEU A 221 -9.39 8.47 -32.51
N VAL A 222 -9.57 8.05 -33.76
CA VAL A 222 -8.48 7.98 -34.74
C VAL A 222 -8.19 9.38 -35.27
N LEU A 223 -7.03 9.95 -34.92
CA LEU A 223 -6.61 11.27 -35.40
C LEU A 223 -6.23 11.22 -36.89
N PRO A 224 -6.37 12.33 -37.66
CA PRO A 224 -5.97 12.37 -39.07
C PRO A 224 -4.49 12.07 -39.33
N LYS A 225 -3.63 12.28 -38.32
CA LYS A 225 -2.19 12.01 -38.38
C LYS A 225 -1.82 10.61 -37.89
N SER A 226 -2.79 9.81 -37.43
CA SER A 226 -2.51 8.49 -36.87
C SER A 226 -1.96 7.54 -37.94
N SER A 227 -0.96 6.75 -37.55
CA SER A 227 -0.34 5.70 -38.39
C SER A 227 -1.27 4.52 -38.68
N LEU A 228 -2.47 4.52 -38.07
CA LEU A 228 -3.50 3.51 -38.24
C LEU A 228 -4.49 3.85 -39.36
N VAL A 229 -4.51 5.09 -39.87
CA VAL A 229 -5.42 5.51 -40.96
C VAL A 229 -5.08 4.73 -42.24
N GLY A 230 -6.10 4.08 -42.81
CA GLY A 230 -5.98 3.29 -44.05
C GLY A 230 -5.57 1.83 -43.85
N LYS A 231 -5.12 1.44 -42.65
CA LYS A 231 -4.89 0.04 -42.28
C LYS A 231 -6.20 -0.66 -41.98
N THR A 232 -6.26 -1.96 -42.25
CA THR A 232 -7.36 -2.80 -41.78
C THR A 232 -7.24 -3.07 -40.27
N LEU A 233 -8.35 -3.37 -39.59
CA LEU A 233 -8.31 -3.80 -38.19
C LEU A 233 -7.35 -4.98 -37.97
N GLY A 234 -7.27 -5.89 -38.95
CA GLY A 234 -6.33 -7.00 -38.93
C GLY A 234 -4.87 -6.63 -39.07
N GLU A 235 -4.53 -5.60 -39.85
CA GLU A 235 -3.16 -5.09 -39.96
C GLU A 235 -2.76 -4.20 -38.78
N ALA A 236 -3.75 -3.55 -38.14
CA ALA A 236 -3.56 -2.70 -36.97
C ALA A 236 -3.34 -3.50 -35.68
N ASN A 237 -3.68 -4.80 -35.67
CA ASN A 237 -3.28 -5.76 -34.64
C ASN A 237 -3.51 -5.30 -33.18
N PHE A 238 -4.62 -4.62 -32.92
CA PHE A 238 -4.97 -4.05 -31.60
C PHE A 238 -4.82 -5.05 -30.45
N ASN A 239 -5.23 -6.29 -30.68
CA ASN A 239 -5.20 -7.34 -29.66
C ASN A 239 -3.76 -7.79 -29.34
N SER A 240 -2.88 -7.92 -30.34
CA SER A 240 -1.52 -8.43 -30.13
C SER A 240 -0.46 -7.36 -29.86
N GLU A 241 -0.65 -6.13 -30.37
CA GLU A 241 0.32 -5.04 -30.23
C GLU A 241 0.03 -4.16 -29.00
N PHE A 242 -1.26 -3.97 -28.69
CA PHE A 242 -1.73 -3.08 -27.63
C PHE A 242 -2.54 -3.78 -26.53
N ASP A 243 -2.75 -5.10 -26.60
CA ASP A 243 -3.61 -5.85 -25.67
C ASP A 243 -5.03 -5.26 -25.54
N LEU A 244 -5.54 -4.67 -26.64
CA LEU A 244 -6.87 -4.06 -26.71
C LEU A 244 -7.78 -4.84 -27.67
N THR A 245 -9.02 -5.06 -27.25
CA THR A 245 -10.06 -5.68 -28.09
C THR A 245 -10.97 -4.59 -28.65
N VAL A 246 -11.05 -4.45 -29.97
CA VAL A 246 -11.98 -3.52 -30.61
C VAL A 246 -13.36 -4.17 -30.67
N ILE A 247 -14.33 -3.61 -29.94
CA ILE A 247 -15.71 -4.10 -29.87
C ILE A 247 -16.59 -3.47 -30.95
N GLY A 248 -16.26 -2.27 -31.43
CA GLY A 248 -17.07 -1.59 -32.42
C GLY A 248 -16.43 -0.34 -32.99
N ILE A 249 -16.91 0.08 -34.16
CA ILE A 249 -16.52 1.33 -34.81
C ILE A 249 -17.77 2.20 -34.99
N ILE A 250 -17.69 3.46 -34.59
CA ILE A 250 -18.70 4.47 -34.88
C ILE A 250 -18.10 5.46 -35.88
N ARG A 251 -18.70 5.54 -37.07
CA ARG A 251 -18.30 6.44 -38.16
C ARG A 251 -19.36 7.51 -38.37
N ASN A 252 -18.93 8.75 -38.64
CA ASN A 252 -19.84 9.90 -38.89
C ASN A 252 -20.91 10.10 -37.79
N GLU A 253 -20.58 9.77 -36.54
CA GLU A 253 -21.43 9.83 -35.35
C GLU A 253 -22.73 9.00 -35.35
N LYS A 254 -23.08 8.35 -36.46
CA LYS A 254 -24.37 7.66 -36.66
C LYS A 254 -24.21 6.23 -37.15
N GLU A 255 -23.17 5.95 -37.92
CA GLU A 255 -22.97 4.65 -38.55
C GLU A 255 -22.23 3.73 -37.59
N ARG A 256 -22.86 2.61 -37.25
CA ARG A 256 -22.31 1.61 -36.33
C ARG A 256 -21.83 0.42 -37.15
N ILE A 257 -20.53 0.17 -37.11
CA ILE A 257 -19.89 -0.88 -37.90
C ILE A 257 -19.38 -1.93 -36.91
N ALA A 258 -19.74 -3.19 -37.16
CA ALA A 258 -19.19 -4.31 -36.41
C ALA A 258 -17.71 -4.49 -36.78
N PRO A 259 -16.82 -4.75 -35.81
CA PRO A 259 -15.40 -4.89 -36.07
C PRO A 259 -15.17 -6.13 -36.93
N ASN A 260 -14.73 -5.93 -38.18
CA ASN A 260 -14.36 -7.00 -39.09
C ASN A 260 -12.87 -6.87 -39.40
N TYR A 261 -12.16 -8.00 -39.52
CA TYR A 261 -10.72 -8.04 -39.78
C TYR A 261 -10.32 -7.22 -41.01
N ASN A 262 -11.19 -7.16 -42.02
CA ASN A 262 -10.97 -6.45 -43.28
C ASN A 262 -11.48 -4.99 -43.28
N GLU A 263 -12.10 -4.52 -42.19
CA GLU A 263 -12.61 -3.15 -42.13
C GLU A 263 -11.44 -2.17 -42.02
N LYS A 264 -11.41 -1.18 -42.90
CA LYS A 264 -10.36 -0.15 -42.93
C LYS A 264 -10.69 0.99 -41.99
N LEU A 265 -9.70 1.37 -41.19
CA LEU A 265 -9.80 2.51 -40.29
C LEU A 265 -9.68 3.82 -41.06
N GLN A 266 -10.59 4.74 -40.80
CA GLN A 266 -10.61 6.08 -41.38
C GLN A 266 -10.26 7.11 -40.32
N ALA A 267 -9.74 8.25 -40.76
CA ALA A 267 -9.59 9.40 -39.89
C ALA A 267 -10.96 9.77 -39.31
N HIS A 268 -11.00 10.07 -38.01
CA HIS A 268 -12.20 10.41 -37.24
C HIS A 268 -13.15 9.23 -36.94
N ASP A 269 -12.73 7.99 -37.21
CA ASP A 269 -13.42 6.83 -36.64
C ASP A 269 -13.31 6.84 -35.12
N LEU A 270 -14.41 6.48 -34.45
CA LEU A 270 -14.48 6.33 -33.00
C LEU A 270 -14.56 4.83 -32.68
N LEU A 271 -13.48 4.29 -32.13
CA LEU A 271 -13.35 2.89 -31.77
C LEU A 271 -13.81 2.69 -30.34
N ILE A 272 -14.75 1.77 -30.14
CA ILE A 272 -15.09 1.25 -28.82
C ILE A 272 -14.13 0.10 -28.56
N VAL A 273 -13.28 0.26 -27.56
CA VAL A 273 -12.25 -0.74 -27.20
C VAL A 273 -12.45 -1.23 -25.78
N GLU A 274 -12.03 -2.46 -25.54
CA GLU A 274 -12.01 -3.13 -24.25
C GLU A 274 -10.58 -3.55 -23.92
N GLY A 275 -10.13 -3.24 -22.71
CA GLY A 275 -8.83 -3.67 -22.21
C GLY A 275 -8.48 -3.04 -20.87
N SER A 276 -7.25 -3.24 -20.40
CA SER A 276 -6.84 -2.74 -19.08
C SER A 276 -6.57 -1.22 -19.08
N THR A 277 -6.52 -0.62 -17.89
CA THR A 277 -6.15 0.80 -17.74
C THR A 277 -4.76 1.12 -18.29
N LYS A 278 -3.81 0.18 -18.18
CA LYS A 278 -2.44 0.35 -18.68
C LYS A 278 -2.40 0.40 -20.19
N ASP A 279 -3.20 -0.46 -20.83
CA ASP A 279 -3.23 -0.63 -22.29
C ASP A 279 -3.92 0.57 -22.97
N LEU A 280 -5.02 1.05 -22.36
CA LEU A 280 -5.71 2.28 -22.78
C LEU A 280 -4.79 3.51 -22.70
N LEU A 281 -3.92 3.60 -21.69
CA LEU A 281 -2.96 4.70 -21.56
C LEU A 281 -1.78 4.55 -22.55
N ARG A 282 -1.38 3.31 -22.85
CA ARG A 282 -0.26 3.02 -23.76
C ARG A 282 -0.58 3.37 -25.21
N ILE A 283 -1.77 3.04 -25.70
CA ILE A 283 -2.17 3.36 -27.07
C ILE A 283 -2.23 4.87 -27.34
N LYS A 284 -2.49 5.67 -26.30
CA LYS A 284 -2.42 7.14 -26.38
C LYS A 284 -1.01 7.66 -26.67
N ALA A 285 0.02 6.99 -26.13
CA ALA A 285 1.40 7.42 -26.27
C ALA A 285 2.07 6.87 -27.55
N GLU A 286 1.65 5.69 -28.02
CA GLU A 286 2.35 4.95 -29.10
C GLU A 286 1.66 5.07 -30.48
N ALA A 287 0.35 5.32 -30.55
CA ALA A 287 -0.42 5.22 -31.81
C ALA A 287 -1.05 6.53 -32.31
N ASP A 288 -0.68 7.69 -31.73
CA ASP A 288 -1.27 9.00 -32.02
C ASP A 288 -2.81 8.94 -32.00
N MET A 289 -3.34 8.25 -31.01
CA MET A 289 -4.78 8.09 -30.77
C MET A 289 -5.18 8.82 -29.51
N GLU A 290 -6.38 9.36 -29.52
CA GLU A 290 -6.88 10.13 -28.40
C GLU A 290 -8.06 9.42 -27.75
N ILE A 291 -7.97 9.13 -26.45
CA ILE A 291 -9.14 8.75 -25.67
C ILE A 291 -10.04 9.97 -25.68
N LYS A 292 -11.14 9.94 -26.44
CA LYS A 292 -12.02 11.10 -26.58
C LYS A 292 -12.76 11.27 -25.25
N PRO A 293 -12.41 12.26 -24.42
CA PRO A 293 -13.28 12.60 -23.31
C PRO A 293 -14.51 13.26 -23.91
N ASP A 294 -15.64 13.14 -23.24
CA ASP A 294 -16.97 13.44 -23.77
C ASP A 294 -17.14 14.83 -24.46
N PHE A 295 -16.23 15.82 -24.32
CA PHE A 295 -16.28 17.10 -25.03
C PHE A 295 -14.90 17.77 -25.25
N GLU A 296 -14.77 18.46 -26.39
CA GLU A 296 -13.64 19.20 -27.01
C GLU A 296 -12.41 19.48 -26.15
N LEU A 297 -11.25 19.15 -26.73
CA LEU A 297 -9.93 19.45 -26.23
C LEU A 297 -9.65 20.94 -26.24
N ASN A 298 -9.31 21.45 -25.07
CA ASN A 298 -8.50 22.64 -24.96
C ASN A 298 -7.17 22.18 -24.35
N ASP A 299 -6.12 22.13 -25.17
CA ASP A 299 -4.79 21.56 -24.90
C ASP A 299 -3.99 22.24 -23.77
N LYS A 300 -4.62 23.06 -22.92
CA LYS A 300 -3.96 23.82 -21.86
C LYS A 300 -4.00 23.18 -20.48
N ILE A 301 -4.59 21.98 -20.32
CA ILE A 301 -4.74 21.33 -19.01
C ILE A 301 -3.70 20.23 -18.76
N PHE A 302 -2.89 19.86 -19.76
CA PHE A 302 -1.87 18.80 -19.63
C PHE A 302 -0.64 19.16 -18.78
N GLN A 303 -0.61 20.33 -18.10
CA GLN A 303 0.57 20.81 -17.37
C GLN A 303 0.36 21.17 -15.89
N SER A 304 -0.83 21.01 -15.32
CA SER A 304 -1.01 21.20 -13.87
C SER A 304 -0.95 19.86 -13.15
N GLY A 305 0.04 19.68 -12.28
CA GLY A 305 0.24 18.48 -11.45
C GLY A 305 -0.82 18.25 -10.35
N GLU A 306 -2.08 18.60 -10.59
CA GLU A 306 -3.19 18.47 -9.64
C GLU A 306 -4.34 17.54 -10.10
N ILE A 307 -4.24 16.94 -11.29
CA ILE A 307 -5.27 16.08 -11.86
C ILE A 307 -4.85 14.61 -11.72
N GLU A 308 -5.65 13.82 -10.99
CA GLU A 308 -5.40 12.42 -10.65
C GLU A 308 -6.47 11.50 -11.27
N LEU A 309 -6.15 10.20 -11.37
CA LEU A 309 -7.05 9.15 -11.83
C LEU A 309 -7.55 8.33 -10.64
N PHE A 310 -8.86 8.07 -10.62
CA PHE A 310 -9.54 7.39 -9.52
C PHE A 310 -10.44 6.29 -10.06
N GLU A 311 -10.35 5.10 -9.47
CA GLU A 311 -11.32 4.03 -9.71
C GLU A 311 -12.42 4.09 -8.65
N VAL A 312 -13.64 4.41 -9.08
CA VAL A 312 -14.77 4.65 -8.17
C VAL A 312 -15.93 3.70 -8.46
N MET A 313 -16.48 3.09 -7.42
CA MET A 313 -17.68 2.26 -7.45
C MET A 313 -18.90 3.05 -7.03
N VAL A 314 -20.01 2.88 -7.75
CA VAL A 314 -21.29 3.51 -7.40
C VAL A 314 -21.98 2.74 -6.28
N MET A 315 -22.40 3.47 -5.24
CA MET A 315 -23.06 2.91 -4.06
C MET A 315 -24.57 2.77 -4.19
N ARG A 316 -25.16 1.92 -3.37
CA ARG A 316 -26.61 1.67 -3.37
C ARG A 316 -27.31 2.86 -2.73
N GLY A 317 -28.18 3.54 -3.48
CA GLY A 317 -28.87 4.76 -3.01
C GLY A 317 -28.18 6.06 -3.40
N ALA A 318 -27.06 5.99 -4.12
CA ALA A 318 -26.43 7.16 -4.73
C ALA A 318 -27.42 7.86 -5.69
N LYS A 319 -27.51 9.19 -5.62
CA LYS A 319 -28.25 10.05 -6.56
C LYS A 319 -27.75 9.89 -8.00
N LEU A 320 -26.53 9.38 -8.17
CA LEU A 320 -25.97 9.02 -9.46
C LEU A 320 -26.79 7.90 -10.15
N VAL A 321 -27.34 6.95 -9.39
CA VAL A 321 -28.04 5.75 -9.91
C VAL A 321 -29.28 6.13 -10.72
N GLY A 322 -29.43 5.54 -11.91
CA GLY A 322 -30.57 5.74 -12.80
C GLY A 322 -30.43 6.90 -13.79
N ASN A 323 -29.50 7.82 -13.53
CA ASN A 323 -29.16 8.94 -14.43
C ASN A 323 -28.09 8.53 -15.44
N THR A 324 -28.02 9.22 -16.58
CA THR A 324 -26.95 9.03 -17.59
C THR A 324 -25.75 9.94 -17.30
N LEU A 325 -24.57 9.54 -17.80
CA LEU A 325 -23.36 10.37 -17.82
C LEU A 325 -23.64 11.78 -18.38
N LYS A 326 -24.39 11.86 -19.48
CA LYS A 326 -24.85 13.12 -20.08
C LYS A 326 -25.77 13.95 -19.18
N GLY A 327 -26.66 13.29 -18.44
CA GLY A 327 -27.65 13.96 -17.58
C GLY A 327 -27.05 14.59 -16.33
N LEU A 328 -26.00 13.98 -15.78
CA LEU A 328 -25.36 14.42 -14.53
C LEU A 328 -24.36 15.56 -14.70
N ARG A 329 -23.90 15.83 -15.93
CA ARG A 329 -22.94 16.90 -16.26
C ARG A 329 -21.73 16.90 -15.32
N LEU A 330 -21.15 15.72 -15.07
CA LEU A 330 -20.12 15.49 -14.04
C LEU A 330 -18.91 16.43 -14.18
N ARG A 331 -18.49 16.75 -15.40
CA ARG A 331 -17.40 17.71 -15.64
C ARG A 331 -17.75 19.14 -15.24
N GLN A 332 -18.99 19.58 -15.49
CA GLN A 332 -19.40 20.96 -15.20
C GLN A 332 -19.70 21.15 -13.72
N ARG A 333 -20.25 20.12 -13.07
CA ARG A 333 -20.68 20.19 -11.68
C ARG A 333 -19.60 19.77 -10.68
N TYR A 334 -18.77 18.81 -11.04
CA TYR A 334 -17.77 18.19 -10.16
C TYR A 334 -16.34 18.26 -10.72
N GLU A 335 -16.12 18.84 -11.90
CA GLU A 335 -14.82 18.80 -12.62
C GLU A 335 -14.28 17.38 -12.82
N LEU A 336 -15.16 16.39 -12.88
CA LEU A 336 -14.84 14.98 -13.08
C LEU A 336 -15.07 14.56 -14.52
N THR A 337 -14.06 13.92 -15.11
CA THR A 337 -14.12 13.38 -16.48
C THR A 337 -14.06 11.87 -16.42
N VAL A 338 -15.10 11.20 -16.92
CA VAL A 338 -15.13 9.73 -16.96
C VAL A 338 -14.38 9.26 -18.21
N LEU A 339 -13.38 8.41 -18.00
CA LEU A 339 -12.51 7.88 -19.05
C LEU A 339 -12.93 6.47 -19.51
N ALA A 340 -13.42 5.66 -18.56
CA ALA A 340 -13.83 4.30 -18.85
C ALA A 340 -14.83 3.77 -17.83
N VAL A 341 -15.53 2.69 -18.19
CA VAL A 341 -16.53 2.01 -17.35
C VAL A 341 -16.26 0.52 -17.34
N SER A 342 -16.36 -0.10 -16.17
CA SER A 342 -16.35 -1.54 -15.97
C SER A 342 -17.63 -1.99 -15.27
N ARG A 343 -18.34 -2.94 -15.89
CA ARG A 343 -19.59 -3.54 -15.38
C ARG A 343 -19.69 -4.98 -15.87
N ARG A 344 -20.03 -5.91 -14.96
CA ARG A 344 -20.30 -7.32 -15.31
C ARG A 344 -21.51 -7.43 -16.25
N ASN A 345 -21.37 -8.19 -17.33
CA ASN A 345 -22.37 -8.39 -18.39
C ASN A 345 -22.72 -7.10 -19.17
N PHE A 346 -21.70 -6.45 -19.75
CA PHE A 346 -21.93 -5.38 -20.71
C PHE A 346 -22.40 -5.96 -22.05
N THR A 347 -23.70 -5.88 -22.33
CA THR A 347 -24.24 -6.17 -23.65
C THR A 347 -24.38 -4.87 -24.45
N PHE A 348 -23.41 -4.65 -25.35
CA PHE A 348 -23.49 -3.94 -26.65
C PHE A 348 -23.51 -2.39 -26.76
N PHE A 349 -22.67 -1.90 -27.71
CA PHE A 349 -22.77 -0.76 -28.66
C PHE A 349 -23.42 0.59 -28.25
N GLU A 350 -23.20 1.07 -27.03
CA GLU A 350 -23.61 2.44 -26.65
C GLU A 350 -22.41 3.33 -26.35
N LYS A 351 -22.50 4.62 -26.74
CA LYS A 351 -21.51 5.63 -26.34
C LYS A 351 -21.50 5.75 -24.82
N LEU A 352 -20.34 6.02 -24.22
CA LEU A 352 -20.16 6.15 -22.77
C LEU A 352 -21.20 7.12 -22.17
N ASN A 353 -21.50 8.21 -22.86
CA ASN A 353 -22.46 9.23 -22.39
C ASN A 353 -23.93 8.79 -22.27
N ALA A 354 -24.33 7.73 -22.97
CA ALA A 354 -25.67 7.16 -22.91
C ALA A 354 -25.82 6.16 -21.77
N ILE A 355 -24.71 5.69 -21.18
CA ILE A 355 -24.71 4.73 -20.10
C ILE A 355 -25.38 5.34 -18.86
N ARG A 356 -26.37 4.61 -18.34
CA ARG A 356 -27.00 4.90 -17.05
C ARG A 356 -26.20 4.28 -15.92
N PHE A 357 -25.92 5.05 -14.87
CA PHE A 357 -25.28 4.56 -13.65
C PHE A 357 -26.17 3.51 -12.96
N ARG A 358 -25.57 2.41 -12.53
CA ARG A 358 -26.18 1.35 -11.73
C ARG A 358 -25.31 1.10 -10.50
N PHE A 359 -25.94 0.59 -9.45
CA PHE A 359 -25.22 0.13 -8.27
C PHE A 359 -24.19 -0.95 -8.64
N GLY A 360 -22.96 -0.81 -8.13
CA GLY A 360 -21.86 -1.76 -8.38
C GLY A 360 -21.10 -1.53 -9.68
N ASP A 361 -21.52 -0.55 -10.50
CA ASP A 361 -20.71 -0.09 -11.62
C ASP A 361 -19.43 0.56 -11.14
N VAL A 362 -18.37 0.41 -11.95
CA VAL A 362 -17.08 0.99 -11.65
C VAL A 362 -16.61 1.87 -12.78
N PHE A 363 -16.14 3.06 -12.42
CA PHE A 363 -15.76 4.11 -13.35
C PHE A 363 -14.31 4.50 -13.11
N LEU A 364 -13.57 4.66 -14.21
CA LEU A 364 -12.28 5.34 -14.18
C LEU A 364 -12.52 6.82 -14.42
N VAL A 365 -12.21 7.64 -13.43
CA VAL A 365 -12.52 9.07 -13.42
C VAL A 365 -11.25 9.88 -13.24
N GLN A 366 -11.11 10.94 -14.03
CA GLN A 366 -10.05 11.92 -13.95
C GLN A 366 -10.57 13.20 -13.31
N GLY A 367 -9.87 13.72 -12.29
CA GLY A 367 -10.26 14.95 -11.61
C GLY A 367 -9.32 15.35 -10.48
N LYS A 368 -9.69 16.38 -9.70
CA LYS A 368 -8.94 16.80 -8.51
C LYS A 368 -9.41 16.04 -7.28
N ARG A 369 -8.49 15.55 -6.44
CA ARG A 369 -8.80 14.80 -5.20
C ARG A 369 -9.83 15.50 -4.30
N LYS A 370 -9.65 16.83 -4.09
CA LYS A 370 -10.55 17.66 -3.25
C LYS A 370 -12.02 17.64 -3.70
N LEU A 371 -12.30 17.29 -4.95
CA LEU A 371 -13.65 17.29 -5.51
C LEU A 371 -14.30 15.90 -5.48
N ILE A 372 -13.52 14.84 -5.24
CA ILE A 372 -14.02 13.46 -5.09
C ILE A 372 -14.32 13.14 -3.62
N GLU A 373 -13.55 13.69 -2.68
CA GLU A 373 -13.77 13.51 -1.24
C GLU A 373 -15.23 13.77 -0.79
N PRO A 374 -15.92 14.84 -1.24
CA PRO A 374 -17.32 15.05 -0.89
C PRO A 374 -18.25 13.93 -1.38
N LEU A 375 -18.02 13.38 -2.57
CA LEU A 375 -18.82 12.28 -3.11
C LEU A 375 -18.62 10.97 -2.35
N ILE A 376 -17.44 10.78 -1.76
CA ILE A 376 -17.15 9.65 -0.86
C ILE A 376 -17.89 9.85 0.47
N ILE A 377 -17.81 11.04 1.06
CA ILE A 377 -18.44 11.39 2.35
C ILE A 377 -19.97 11.31 2.23
N GLU A 378 -20.54 11.78 1.12
CA GLU A 378 -21.97 11.70 0.84
C GLU A 378 -22.45 10.27 0.52
N GLY A 379 -21.54 9.30 0.43
CA GLY A 379 -21.87 7.89 0.15
C GLY A 379 -22.37 7.65 -1.28
N GLU A 380 -22.08 8.56 -2.21
CA GLU A 380 -22.44 8.43 -3.61
C GLU A 380 -21.53 7.41 -4.32
N ILE A 381 -20.26 7.36 -3.93
CA ILE A 381 -19.24 6.47 -4.48
C ILE A 381 -18.31 5.91 -3.40
N ILE A 382 -17.74 4.73 -3.64
CA ILE A 382 -16.59 4.21 -2.90
C ILE A 382 -15.37 4.26 -3.82
N LEU A 383 -14.24 4.74 -3.32
CA LEU A 383 -12.95 4.62 -4.00
C LEU A 383 -12.45 3.17 -3.84
N LEU A 384 -12.29 2.46 -4.96
CA LEU A 384 -11.79 1.08 -4.96
C LEU A 384 -10.27 1.01 -5.02
N GLU A 385 -9.68 1.86 -5.87
CA GLU A 385 -8.24 1.94 -6.06
C GLU A 385 -7.84 3.38 -6.38
N GLU A 386 -6.79 3.84 -5.72
CA GLU A 386 -6.07 5.05 -6.08
C GLU A 386 -5.14 4.67 -7.23
N VAL A 387 -5.66 4.69 -8.47
CA VAL A 387 -4.92 4.29 -9.70
C VAL A 387 -3.66 5.15 -9.94
N ALA A 388 -3.40 6.14 -9.09
CA ALA A 388 -2.15 6.87 -9.02
C ALA A 388 -1.45 6.70 -7.66
N GLU A 389 -1.06 5.47 -7.31
CA GLU A 389 -0.03 5.22 -6.29
C GLU A 389 1.35 5.84 -6.67
N THR A 390 1.45 6.54 -7.79
CA THR A 390 2.64 7.23 -8.29
C THR A 390 2.74 8.70 -7.90
N THR A 391 1.67 9.40 -7.51
CA THR A 391 1.73 10.87 -7.31
C THR A 391 1.92 11.31 -5.85
N GLY A 392 1.71 10.41 -4.88
CA GLY A 392 2.12 10.61 -3.48
C GLY A 392 3.58 10.23 -3.20
N ARG A 393 4.23 9.53 -4.13
CA ARG A 393 5.58 8.99 -3.96
C ARG A 393 6.63 10.04 -4.31
N ARG A 394 7.50 10.38 -3.35
CA ARG A 394 8.64 11.31 -3.55
C ARG A 394 9.87 10.54 -4.01
N ALA A 395 9.77 9.92 -5.18
CA ALA A 395 10.85 9.09 -5.73
C ALA A 395 12.15 9.88 -5.96
N ASP A 396 12.04 11.18 -6.21
CA ASP A 396 13.15 12.14 -6.27
C ASP A 396 13.91 12.27 -4.93
N LYS A 397 13.22 12.02 -3.81
CA LYS A 397 13.79 12.14 -2.44
C LYS A 397 14.26 10.82 -1.84
N GLN A 398 14.33 9.74 -2.62
CA GLN A 398 14.85 8.44 -2.18
C GLN A 398 16.22 8.54 -1.51
N LYS A 399 17.13 9.34 -2.07
CA LYS A 399 18.47 9.54 -1.51
C LYS A 399 18.42 10.14 -0.11
N TYR A 400 17.54 11.10 0.13
CA TYR A 400 17.39 11.74 1.43
C TYR A 400 16.78 10.80 2.47
N ALA A 401 15.78 9.99 2.09
CA ALA A 401 15.23 8.96 2.96
C ALA A 401 16.28 7.91 3.35
N MET A 402 17.08 7.45 2.38
CA MET A 402 18.19 6.53 2.64
C MET A 402 19.24 7.18 3.54
N THR A 403 19.62 8.43 3.29
CA THR A 403 20.59 9.16 4.14
C THR A 403 20.07 9.29 5.57
N ALA A 404 18.81 9.70 5.77
CA ALA A 404 18.22 9.79 7.11
C ALA A 404 18.25 8.44 7.83
N PHE A 405 17.94 7.36 7.12
CA PHE A 405 17.96 6.01 7.67
C PHE A 405 19.39 5.52 7.99
N PHE A 406 20.36 5.73 7.10
CA PHE A 406 21.76 5.34 7.35
C PHE A 406 22.42 6.18 8.44
N VAL A 407 22.07 7.47 8.55
CA VAL A 407 22.50 8.31 9.67
C VAL A 407 21.93 7.78 10.97
N PHE A 408 20.62 7.52 11.03
CA PHE A 408 20.00 6.87 12.19
C PHE A 408 20.71 5.55 12.57
N LEU A 409 20.99 4.70 11.58
CA LEU A 409 21.67 3.42 11.78
C LEU A 409 23.09 3.60 12.34
N ALA A 410 23.87 4.52 11.76
CA ALA A 410 25.23 4.80 12.21
C ALA A 410 25.26 5.36 13.64
N LEU A 411 24.34 6.27 13.98
CA LEU A 411 24.21 6.82 15.32
C LEU A 411 23.75 5.77 16.35
N SER A 412 22.85 4.87 15.95
CA SER A 412 22.40 3.76 16.81
C SER A 412 23.51 2.74 17.09
N LEU A 413 24.51 2.66 16.19
CA LEU A 413 25.69 1.80 16.33
C LEU A 413 26.88 2.53 16.96
N SER A 414 26.74 3.79 17.41
CA SER A 414 27.88 4.61 17.87
C SER A 414 28.67 3.91 18.98
N LYS A 415 27.98 3.24 19.91
CA LYS A 415 28.59 2.48 21.00
C LYS A 415 29.59 1.43 20.51
N TYR A 416 29.24 0.70 19.45
CA TYR A 416 30.09 -0.33 18.86
C TYR A 416 31.18 0.27 17.96
N LEU A 417 30.83 1.29 17.17
CA LEU A 417 31.74 1.96 16.24
C LEU A 417 32.86 2.74 16.94
N THR A 418 32.57 3.32 18.11
CA THR A 418 33.53 4.12 18.87
C THR A 418 34.14 3.35 20.05
N PHE A 419 34.07 2.01 20.05
CA PHE A 419 34.59 1.15 21.13
C PHE A 419 34.15 1.61 22.54
N GLY A 420 32.90 2.07 22.67
CA GLY A 420 32.32 2.53 23.93
C GLY A 420 32.64 3.98 24.34
N ALA A 421 33.38 4.75 23.54
CA ALA A 421 33.73 6.13 23.92
C ALA A 421 32.56 7.13 23.83
N PHE A 422 31.51 6.83 23.04
CA PHE A 422 30.35 7.70 22.89
C PHE A 422 29.06 6.88 22.68
N GLU A 423 28.11 7.00 23.60
CA GLU A 423 26.80 6.36 23.51
C GLU A 423 25.72 7.42 23.28
N ILE A 424 25.16 7.42 22.07
CA ILE A 424 24.02 8.29 21.74
C ILE A 424 22.75 7.52 22.08
N PRO A 425 21.86 8.05 22.95
CA PRO A 425 20.58 7.41 23.24
C PRO A 425 19.78 7.20 21.96
N LEU A 426 19.13 6.03 21.84
CA LEU A 426 18.39 5.65 20.64
C LEU A 426 17.32 6.68 20.25
N ALA A 427 16.64 7.26 21.24
CA ALA A 427 15.67 8.34 21.04
C ALA A 427 16.28 9.54 20.29
N VAL A 428 17.51 9.94 20.63
CA VAL A 428 18.19 11.07 19.99
C VAL A 428 18.59 10.72 18.56
N ALA A 429 19.13 9.52 18.33
CA ALA A 429 19.48 9.06 16.99
C ALA A 429 18.27 9.06 16.04
N VAL A 430 17.12 8.60 16.53
CA VAL A 430 15.85 8.60 15.78
C VAL A 430 15.39 10.03 15.49
N LEU A 431 15.38 10.92 16.50
CA LEU A 431 14.94 12.30 16.33
C LEU A 431 15.79 13.06 15.30
N ILE A 432 17.11 12.83 15.28
CA ILE A 432 17.99 13.38 14.24
C ILE A 432 17.56 12.89 12.84
N GLY A 433 17.28 11.59 12.70
CA GLY A 433 16.77 11.04 11.45
C GLY A 433 15.44 11.66 11.01
N VAL A 434 14.49 11.84 11.95
CA VAL A 434 13.21 12.52 11.68
C VAL A 434 13.41 13.97 11.25
N LEU A 435 14.32 14.70 11.90
CA LEU A 435 14.65 16.08 11.54
C LEU A 435 15.23 16.16 10.13
N ILE A 436 16.08 15.21 9.71
CA ILE A 436 16.58 15.15 8.32
C ILE A 436 15.42 14.96 7.34
N LEU A 437 14.46 14.08 7.65
CA LEU A 437 13.30 13.85 6.77
C LEU A 437 12.39 15.07 6.65
N LEU A 438 12.24 15.85 7.73
CA LEU A 438 11.49 17.10 7.73
C LEU A 438 12.24 18.21 6.99
N ALA A 439 13.53 18.37 7.27
CA ALA A 439 14.38 19.41 6.66
C ALA A 439 14.53 19.22 5.14
N THR A 440 14.56 17.97 4.67
CA THR A 440 14.59 17.63 3.25
C THR A 440 13.20 17.64 2.59
N GLU A 441 12.15 17.92 3.37
CA GLU A 441 10.75 17.78 2.98
C GLU A 441 10.48 16.42 2.32
N THR A 442 11.13 15.36 2.82
CA THR A 442 10.81 13.98 2.45
C THR A 442 9.49 13.57 3.08
N ILE A 443 9.21 14.08 4.28
CA ILE A 443 7.90 14.04 4.96
C ILE A 443 7.46 15.48 5.20
N ARG A 444 6.19 15.82 4.90
CA ARG A 444 5.65 17.14 5.22
C ARG A 444 5.15 17.17 6.67
N TYR A 445 5.15 18.35 7.29
CA TYR A 445 4.68 18.54 8.67
C TYR A 445 3.26 18.00 8.91
N ASN A 446 2.34 18.21 7.96
CA ASN A 446 0.95 17.74 8.05
C ASN A 446 0.80 16.21 7.95
N GLU A 447 1.83 15.51 7.46
CA GLU A 447 1.85 14.06 7.31
C GLU A 447 2.59 13.37 8.47
N LEU A 448 3.37 14.12 9.25
CA LEU A 448 4.23 13.57 10.31
C LEU A 448 3.43 12.71 11.29
N TYR A 449 2.32 13.24 11.79
CA TYR A 449 1.52 12.58 12.83
C TYR A 449 0.65 11.43 12.31
N SER A 450 0.35 11.39 11.00
CA SER A 450 -0.41 10.29 10.41
C SER A 450 0.43 9.05 10.15
N LEU A 451 1.77 9.19 10.16
CA LEU A 451 2.70 8.06 10.06
C LEU A 451 2.85 7.29 11.38
N ILE A 452 2.49 7.91 12.52
CA ILE A 452 2.66 7.31 13.84
C ILE A 452 1.46 6.39 14.15
N GLU A 453 1.72 5.13 14.49
CA GLU A 453 0.68 4.22 14.98
C GLU A 453 0.36 4.51 16.46
N TRP A 454 -0.48 5.51 16.70
CA TRP A 454 -0.85 5.96 18.04
C TRP A 454 -1.41 4.85 18.94
N ARG A 455 -2.17 3.90 18.37
CA ARG A 455 -2.68 2.74 19.13
C ARG A 455 -1.55 1.94 19.78
N LEU A 456 -0.46 1.73 19.05
CA LEU A 456 0.69 0.97 19.56
C LEU A 456 1.46 1.75 20.62
N VAL A 457 1.66 3.05 20.38
CA VAL A 457 2.32 3.95 21.31
C VAL A 457 1.58 3.98 22.66
N VAL A 458 0.26 4.18 22.61
CA VAL A 458 -0.60 4.20 23.79
C VAL A 458 -0.59 2.85 24.51
N LEU A 459 -0.72 1.75 23.76
CA LEU A 459 -0.68 0.41 24.33
C LEU A 459 0.63 0.17 25.11
N ILE A 460 1.78 0.48 24.53
CA ILE A 460 3.08 0.27 25.18
C ILE A 460 3.21 1.14 26.42
N ALA A 461 2.81 2.41 26.35
CA ALA A 461 2.81 3.31 27.51
C ALA A 461 1.95 2.76 28.66
N CYS A 462 0.72 2.31 28.36
CA CYS A 462 -0.16 1.72 29.36
C CYS A 462 0.37 0.39 29.91
N MET A 463 1.01 -0.45 29.08
CA MET A 463 1.66 -1.68 29.52
C MET A 463 2.86 -1.40 30.43
N ILE A 464 3.56 -0.27 30.22
CA ILE A 464 4.60 0.21 31.14
C ILE A 464 4.01 0.52 32.53
N SER A 465 2.85 1.16 32.61
CA SER A 465 2.18 1.41 33.89
C SER A 465 1.56 0.16 34.51
N PHE A 466 1.01 -0.75 33.70
CA PHE A 466 0.45 -2.02 34.19
C PHE A 466 1.50 -2.87 34.92
N GLY A 467 2.71 -2.99 34.36
CA GLY A 467 3.76 -3.76 35.05
C GLY A 467 4.23 -3.15 36.37
N THR A 468 4.20 -1.82 36.51
CA THR A 468 4.44 -1.16 37.81
C THR A 468 3.40 -1.57 38.85
N ALA A 469 2.14 -1.80 38.45
CA ALA A 469 1.12 -2.30 39.36
C ALA A 469 1.42 -3.73 39.84
N MET A 470 1.91 -4.59 38.94
CA MET A 470 2.27 -5.97 39.25
C MET A 470 3.48 -6.09 40.18
N GLU A 471 4.42 -5.14 40.15
CA GLU A 471 5.56 -5.12 41.08
C GLU A 471 5.17 -4.63 42.48
N LYS A 472 4.18 -3.73 42.56
CA LYS A 472 3.75 -3.09 43.81
C LYS A 472 2.81 -3.97 44.64
N THR A 473 2.11 -4.90 43.99
CA THR A 473 1.18 -5.84 44.64
C THR A 473 1.81 -7.20 44.73
#